data_AF-X1RWD8-F1
#
_entry.id   AF-X1RWD8-F1
#
_cell.length_a   1.000
_cell.length_b   1.000
_cell.length_c   1.000
_cell.angle_alpha   90.00
_cell.angle_beta   90.00
_cell.angle_gamma   90.00
#
_symmetry.space_group_name_H-M   'P 1'
#
loop_
_entity.id
_entity.type
_entity.pdbx_description
1 polymer ?
#
loop_
_entity_poly.entity_id
_entity_poly.type
_entity_poly.pdbx_seq_one_letter_code
_entity_poly.pdbx_strand_id
1 'polypeptide(L)'
;TKSVTKARMRFWCTAAGYQACLYEFDFWEIPIVAPTVTTQAASSIEHTSAILNGTIANTGGENCDERGFEWGTSPGSYPNSWTEPGSYGTGAFSHELTGLTKGQTYYYRAKAHNSAGWGYGGEVSFTTKGETGYNTMAGSLFCSPNLID
;
A
#
# COMPACT_ATOMS: atom_id res chain seq x y z
N THR A 1 -30.32 0.12 -9.59
CA THR A 1 -30.23 -0.40 -10.96
C THR A 1 -29.95 -1.89 -10.87
N LYS A 2 -30.73 -2.76 -11.51
CA LYS A 2 -30.45 -4.21 -11.47
C LYS A 2 -29.32 -4.50 -12.46
N SER A 3 -28.11 -4.73 -11.96
CA SER A 3 -26.97 -5.14 -12.79
C SER A 3 -27.20 -6.55 -13.30
N VAL A 4 -27.04 -6.77 -14.61
CA VAL A 4 -27.19 -8.08 -15.25
C VAL A 4 -25.80 -8.71 -15.32
N THR A 5 -25.49 -9.64 -14.42
CA THR A 5 -24.16 -10.28 -14.34
C THR A 5 -23.86 -11.22 -15.51
N LYS A 6 -24.91 -11.69 -16.21
CA LYS A 6 -24.82 -12.58 -17.38
C LYS A 6 -25.95 -12.31 -18.35
N ALA A 7 -25.63 -12.19 -19.63
CA ALA A 7 -26.60 -12.22 -20.71
C ALA A 7 -26.25 -13.33 -21.71
N ARG A 8 -27.27 -13.94 -22.29
CA ARG A 8 -27.14 -14.92 -23.36
C ARG A 8 -27.97 -14.47 -24.54
N MET A 9 -27.32 -14.28 -25.68
CA MET A 9 -27.99 -14.03 -26.95
C MET A 9 -27.98 -15.29 -27.80
N ARG A 10 -29.15 -15.67 -28.30
CA ARG A 10 -29.32 -16.78 -29.25
C ARG A 10 -29.94 -16.26 -30.53
N PHE A 11 -29.31 -16.55 -31.66
CA PHE A 11 -29.81 -16.21 -32.98
C PHE A 11 -30.36 -17.47 -33.65
N TRP A 12 -31.63 -17.44 -34.01
CA TRP A 12 -32.34 -18.56 -34.61
C TRP A 12 -32.52 -18.33 -36.10
N CYS A 13 -32.39 -19.37 -36.91
CA CYS A 13 -33.01 -19.40 -38.23
C CYS A 13 -34.28 -20.25 -38.17
N THR A 14 -35.31 -19.83 -38.92
CA THR A 14 -36.52 -20.62 -39.13
C THR A 14 -36.67 -20.86 -40.62
N ALA A 15 -36.71 -22.12 -41.05
CA ALA A 15 -36.94 -22.49 -42.44
C ALA A 15 -37.76 -23.79 -42.51
N ALA A 16 -38.83 -23.79 -43.30
CA ALA A 16 -39.68 -24.96 -43.54
C ALA A 16 -40.13 -25.73 -42.26
N GLY A 17 -40.44 -25.00 -41.17
CA GLY A 17 -40.86 -25.60 -39.91
C GLY A 17 -39.73 -26.08 -38.99
N TYR A 18 -38.47 -25.96 -39.41
CA TYR A 18 -37.30 -26.23 -38.57
C TYR A 18 -36.75 -24.94 -37.96
N GLN A 19 -36.41 -25.01 -36.67
CA GLN A 19 -35.67 -23.97 -35.97
C GLN A 19 -34.28 -24.48 -35.61
N ALA A 20 -33.24 -23.74 -35.98
CA ALA A 20 -31.87 -24.02 -35.56
C ALA A 20 -31.27 -22.79 -34.89
N CYS A 21 -30.60 -22.99 -33.75
CA CYS A 21 -29.75 -21.96 -33.16
C CYS A 21 -28.47 -21.90 -34.02
N LEU A 22 -28.26 -20.79 -34.73
CA LEU A 22 -27.09 -20.61 -35.58
C LEU A 22 -25.89 -20.11 -34.79
N TYR A 23 -26.14 -19.21 -33.83
CA TYR A 23 -25.11 -18.61 -33.01
C TYR A 23 -25.60 -18.42 -31.57
N GLU A 24 -24.69 -18.64 -30.63
CA GLU A 24 -24.89 -18.40 -29.21
C GLU A 24 -23.72 -17.56 -28.70
N PHE A 25 -24.04 -16.42 -28.08
CA PHE A 25 -23.08 -15.53 -27.45
C PHE A 25 -23.42 -15.38 -25.97
N ASP A 26 -22.48 -15.72 -25.10
CA ASP A 26 -22.56 -15.45 -23.67
C ASP A 26 -21.78 -14.15 -23.37
N PHE A 27 -22.43 -13.17 -22.76
CA PHE A 27 -21.82 -11.96 -22.21
C PHE A 27 -21.73 -12.10 -20.69
N TRP A 28 -20.56 -11.82 -20.12
CA TRP A 28 -20.33 -11.87 -18.68
C TRP A 28 -19.75 -10.53 -18.20
N GLU A 29 -20.33 -9.95 -17.15
CA GLU A 29 -19.70 -8.83 -16.44
C GLU A 29 -18.56 -9.38 -15.57
N ILE A 30 -17.34 -8.88 -15.77
CA ILE A 30 -16.24 -9.19 -14.85
C ILE A 30 -16.51 -8.41 -13.56
N PRO A 31 -16.70 -9.08 -12.41
CA PRO A 31 -16.96 -8.36 -11.17
C PRO A 31 -15.74 -7.54 -10.79
N ILE A 32 -15.97 -6.30 -10.35
CA ILE A 32 -14.91 -5.49 -9.73
C ILE A 32 -14.71 -6.04 -8.32
N VAL A 33 -13.46 -6.35 -7.99
CA VAL A 33 -13.04 -6.78 -6.64
C VAL A 33 -12.05 -5.79 -6.09
N ALA A 34 -11.90 -5.75 -4.77
CA ALA A 34 -10.93 -4.86 -4.14
C ALA A 34 -9.51 -5.11 -4.69
N PRO A 35 -8.67 -4.07 -4.79
CA PRO A 35 -7.33 -4.21 -5.35
C PRO A 35 -6.46 -5.19 -4.56
N THR A 36 -5.53 -5.85 -5.23
CA THR A 36 -4.44 -6.59 -4.57
C THR A 36 -3.22 -5.69 -4.48
N VAL A 37 -2.82 -5.37 -3.24
CA VAL A 37 -1.69 -4.48 -2.96
C VAL A 37 -0.62 -5.27 -2.23
N THR A 38 0.64 -4.94 -2.51
CA THR A 38 1.80 -5.48 -1.79
C THR A 38 2.57 -4.33 -1.17
N THR A 39 3.00 -4.51 0.07
CA THR A 39 3.90 -3.59 0.77
C THR A 39 5.33 -4.11 0.61
N GLN A 40 6.26 -3.25 0.18
CA GLN A 40 7.69 -3.57 0.08
C GLN A 40 8.44 -2.89 1.21
N ALA A 41 9.64 -3.37 1.54
CA ALA A 41 10.50 -2.79 2.56
C ALA A 41 10.75 -1.28 2.36
N ALA A 42 10.85 -0.55 3.47
CA ALA A 42 11.15 0.88 3.45
C ALA A 42 12.60 1.10 3.01
N SER A 43 12.84 2.20 2.32
CA SER A 43 14.16 2.64 1.85
C SER A 43 14.50 4.02 2.41
N SER A 44 15.75 4.44 2.26
CA SER A 44 16.23 5.76 2.70
C SER A 44 15.84 6.08 4.16
N ILE A 45 16.01 5.11 5.05
CA ILE A 45 15.63 5.24 6.45
C ILE A 45 16.66 6.11 7.16
N GLU A 46 16.21 7.27 7.63
CA GLU A 46 17.00 8.26 8.35
C GLU A 46 16.53 8.42 9.80
N HIS A 47 17.04 9.43 10.48
CA HIS A 47 16.70 9.73 11.88
C HIS A 47 15.23 10.12 12.05
N THR A 48 14.68 10.87 11.09
CA THR A 48 13.32 11.44 11.17
C THR A 48 12.53 11.29 9.87
N SER A 49 13.03 10.51 8.91
CA SER A 49 12.35 10.24 7.64
C SER A 49 12.60 8.83 7.14
N ALA A 50 11.72 8.34 6.26
CA ALA A 50 11.88 7.09 5.54
C ALA A 50 10.97 7.10 4.30
N ILE A 51 11.36 6.37 3.25
CA ILE A 51 10.53 6.18 2.05
C ILE A 51 9.79 4.85 2.17
N LEU A 52 8.46 4.91 2.18
CA LEU A 52 7.60 3.73 2.12
C LEU A 52 7.40 3.31 0.66
N ASN A 53 7.40 1.99 0.42
CA ASN A 53 7.29 1.42 -0.92
C ASN A 53 6.11 0.44 -0.99
N GLY A 54 5.33 0.53 -2.05
CA GLY A 54 4.15 -0.30 -2.29
C GLY A 54 3.94 -0.56 -3.78
N THR A 55 3.21 -1.61 -4.10
CA THR A 55 2.87 -1.97 -5.48
C THR A 55 1.43 -2.44 -5.57
N ILE A 56 0.66 -1.86 -6.49
CA ILE A 56 -0.64 -2.39 -6.89
C ILE A 56 -0.37 -3.57 -7.82
N ALA A 57 -0.53 -4.79 -7.31
CA ALA A 57 -0.27 -6.03 -8.04
C ALA A 57 -1.44 -6.39 -8.98
N ASN A 58 -2.67 -6.05 -8.60
CA ASN A 58 -3.85 -6.21 -9.42
C ASN A 58 -4.88 -5.13 -9.04
N THR A 59 -5.50 -4.49 -10.02
CA THR A 59 -6.51 -3.44 -9.80
C THR A 59 -7.90 -4.02 -9.50
N GLY A 60 -8.12 -5.32 -9.71
CA GLY A 60 -9.39 -5.98 -9.45
C GLY A 60 -10.47 -5.69 -10.49
N GLY A 61 -10.09 -5.31 -11.71
CA GLY A 61 -11.00 -5.07 -12.83
C GLY A 61 -11.29 -3.60 -13.12
N GLU A 62 -10.86 -2.70 -12.25
CA GLU A 62 -11.03 -1.25 -12.40
C GLU A 62 -9.80 -0.54 -11.83
N ASN A 63 -9.26 0.47 -12.52
CA ASN A 63 -8.16 1.28 -11.98
C ASN A 63 -8.52 1.86 -10.61
N CYS A 64 -7.54 1.90 -9.72
CA CYS A 64 -7.73 2.44 -8.39
C CYS A 64 -7.92 3.96 -8.45
N ASP A 65 -8.91 4.48 -7.74
CA ASP A 65 -9.20 5.92 -7.61
C ASP A 65 -8.37 6.57 -6.49
N GLU A 66 -7.88 5.78 -5.54
CA GLU A 66 -6.95 6.21 -4.49
C GLU A 66 -5.87 5.16 -4.21
N ARG A 67 -4.70 5.60 -3.76
CA ARG A 67 -3.64 4.74 -3.21
C ARG A 67 -2.91 5.44 -2.08
N GLY A 68 -2.18 4.68 -1.26
CA GLY A 68 -1.40 5.29 -0.18
C GLY A 68 -0.84 4.30 0.82
N PHE A 69 -0.57 4.80 2.01
CA PHE A 69 0.01 4.06 3.12
C PHE A 69 -0.69 4.41 4.42
N GLU A 70 -0.66 3.48 5.36
CA GLU A 70 -1.03 3.72 6.75
C GLU A 70 0.01 3.10 7.67
N TRP A 71 0.26 3.77 8.80
CA TRP A 71 1.37 3.43 9.70
C TRP A 71 1.07 3.75 11.16
N GLY A 72 1.81 3.07 12.04
CA GLY A 72 1.79 3.28 13.48
C GLY A 72 3.05 2.74 14.14
N THR A 73 3.07 2.78 15.48
CA THR A 73 4.20 2.32 16.30
C THR A 73 3.95 0.95 16.95
N SER A 74 2.77 0.38 16.74
CA SER A 74 2.39 -0.94 17.25
C SER A 74 1.97 -1.84 16.07
N PRO A 75 2.35 -3.13 16.07
CA PRO A 75 1.88 -4.08 15.06
C PRO A 75 0.35 -4.11 14.99
N GLY A 76 -0.20 -4.11 13.78
CA GLY A 76 -1.62 -4.18 13.48
C GLY A 76 -2.41 -2.90 13.77
N SER A 77 -1.77 -1.81 14.19
CA SER A 77 -2.44 -0.54 14.49
C SER A 77 -1.85 0.61 13.68
N TYR A 78 -2.69 1.23 12.85
CA TYR A 78 -2.28 2.26 11.89
C TYR A 78 -3.09 3.56 12.07
N PRO A 79 -2.85 4.33 13.15
CA PRO A 79 -3.60 5.56 13.41
C PRO A 79 -3.28 6.69 12.42
N ASN A 80 -2.19 6.60 11.68
CA ASN A 80 -1.78 7.60 10.69
C ASN A 80 -1.96 7.06 9.28
N SER A 81 -2.33 7.93 8.34
CA SER A 81 -2.40 7.54 6.94
C SER A 81 -2.10 8.69 5.99
N TRP A 82 -1.69 8.33 4.79
CA TRP A 82 -1.54 9.20 3.64
C TRP A 82 -2.24 8.54 2.45
N THR A 83 -3.01 9.32 1.71
CA THR A 83 -3.76 8.88 0.55
C THR A 83 -3.58 9.90 -0.58
N GLU A 84 -3.38 9.41 -1.80
CA GLU A 84 -3.26 10.17 -3.03
C GLU A 84 -4.42 9.79 -3.96
N PRO A 85 -5.33 10.72 -4.32
CA PRO A 85 -6.37 10.47 -5.30
C PRO A 85 -5.80 10.46 -6.72
N GLY A 86 -6.43 9.75 -7.64
CA GLY A 86 -6.00 9.70 -9.04
C GLY A 86 -6.66 8.58 -9.84
N SER A 87 -5.95 8.08 -10.85
CA SER A 87 -6.34 6.85 -11.56
C SER A 87 -5.10 5.99 -11.73
N TYR A 88 -5.04 4.90 -10.98
CA TYR A 88 -3.84 4.08 -10.85
C TYR A 88 -4.09 2.67 -11.38
N GLY A 89 -3.33 2.30 -12.41
CA GLY A 89 -3.22 0.91 -12.86
C GLY A 89 -2.31 0.09 -11.94
N THR A 90 -1.89 -1.08 -12.41
CA THR A 90 -0.83 -1.85 -11.75
C THR A 90 0.50 -1.10 -11.80
N GLY A 91 1.25 -1.10 -10.70
CA GLY A 91 2.56 -0.45 -10.66
C GLY A 91 3.02 -0.11 -9.26
N ALA A 92 4.30 0.24 -9.17
CA ALA A 92 4.95 0.67 -7.93
C ALA A 92 4.59 2.12 -7.60
N PHE A 93 4.57 2.44 -6.31
CA PHE A 93 4.42 3.79 -5.77
C PHE A 93 5.17 3.91 -4.44
N SER A 94 5.54 5.14 -4.11
CA SER A 94 6.33 5.42 -2.91
C SER A 94 5.91 6.75 -2.28
N HIS A 95 6.14 6.88 -0.98
CA HIS A 95 5.89 8.12 -0.25
C HIS A 95 6.96 8.34 0.82
N GLU A 96 7.49 9.56 0.89
CA GLU A 96 8.43 9.95 1.94
C GLU A 96 7.67 10.37 3.19
N LEU A 97 7.86 9.63 4.28
CA LEU A 97 7.43 10.04 5.61
C LEU A 97 8.49 10.92 6.24
N THR A 98 8.05 12.00 6.88
CA THR A 98 8.89 12.93 7.64
C THR A 98 8.31 13.15 9.04
N GLY A 99 9.08 13.76 9.94
CA GLY A 99 8.63 14.01 11.32
C GLY A 99 8.60 12.75 12.20
N LEU A 100 9.35 11.72 11.84
CA LEU A 100 9.44 10.49 12.63
C LEU A 100 10.32 10.68 13.87
N THR A 101 10.04 9.91 14.92
CA THR A 101 10.87 9.86 16.13
C THR A 101 12.13 9.02 15.86
N LYS A 102 13.28 9.46 16.38
CA LYS A 102 14.57 8.76 16.24
C LYS A 102 14.59 7.45 17.05
N GLY A 103 15.23 6.42 16.49
CA GLY A 103 15.36 5.10 17.14
C GLY A 103 14.03 4.37 17.37
N GLN A 104 12.95 4.79 16.70
CA GLN A 104 11.60 4.25 16.86
C GLN A 104 11.27 3.27 15.74
N THR A 105 10.67 2.13 16.10
CA THR A 105 10.12 1.19 15.13
C THR A 105 8.71 1.62 14.71
N TYR A 106 8.48 1.59 13.40
CA TYR A 106 7.21 1.85 12.76
C TYR A 106 6.75 0.62 11.98
N TYR A 107 5.44 0.38 11.99
CA TYR A 107 4.75 -0.67 11.24
C TYR A 107 3.84 0.00 10.23
N TYR A 108 3.84 -0.46 8.98
CA TYR A 108 3.04 0.14 7.92
C TYR A 108 2.55 -0.89 6.91
N ARG A 109 1.50 -0.52 6.19
CA ARG A 109 1.00 -1.25 5.03
C ARG A 109 0.58 -0.29 3.91
N ALA A 110 0.78 -0.74 2.68
CA ALA A 110 0.27 -0.08 1.48
C ALA A 110 -1.23 -0.35 1.32
N LYS A 111 -1.96 0.60 0.73
CA LYS A 111 -3.39 0.48 0.43
C LYS A 111 -3.75 1.09 -0.92
N ALA A 112 -4.83 0.60 -1.53
CA ALA A 112 -5.43 1.19 -2.72
C ALA A 112 -6.94 0.95 -2.71
N HIS A 113 -7.70 1.84 -3.33
CA HIS A 113 -9.16 1.83 -3.38
C HIS A 113 -9.64 1.73 -4.82
N ASN A 114 -10.75 1.04 -5.04
CA ASN A 114 -11.57 1.12 -6.25
C ASN A 114 -13.05 1.05 -5.85
N SER A 115 -13.98 1.00 -6.80
CA SER A 115 -15.42 0.95 -6.49
C SER A 115 -15.87 -0.27 -5.67
N ALA A 116 -15.07 -1.35 -5.62
CA ALA A 116 -15.32 -2.50 -4.76
C ALA A 116 -14.73 -2.37 -3.34
N GLY A 117 -13.93 -1.34 -3.09
CA GLY A 117 -13.41 -0.96 -1.77
C GLY A 117 -11.89 -0.98 -1.67
N TRP A 118 -11.40 -1.05 -0.43
CA TRP A 118 -9.97 -1.00 -0.11
C TRP A 118 -9.28 -2.36 -0.16
N GLY A 119 -8.19 -2.42 -0.91
CA GLY A 119 -7.17 -3.46 -0.86
C GLY A 119 -6.02 -3.04 0.06
N TYR A 120 -5.54 -3.98 0.88
CA TYR A 120 -4.44 -3.75 1.82
C TYR A 120 -3.30 -4.74 1.58
N GLY A 121 -2.08 -4.23 1.59
CA GLY A 121 -0.88 -5.06 1.60
C GLY A 121 -0.59 -5.66 2.97
N GLY A 122 0.40 -6.56 3.00
CA GLY A 122 0.95 -7.09 4.25
C GLY A 122 1.64 -6.00 5.08
N GLU A 123 1.73 -6.22 6.38
CA GLU A 123 2.48 -5.35 7.29
C GLU A 123 3.98 -5.54 7.08
N VAL A 124 4.72 -4.43 7.05
CA VAL A 124 6.18 -4.39 7.12
C VAL A 124 6.58 -3.38 8.19
N SER A 125 7.75 -3.57 8.79
CA SER A 125 8.31 -2.65 9.78
C SER A 125 9.68 -2.11 9.39
N PHE A 126 10.01 -0.92 9.90
CA PHE A 126 11.35 -0.36 9.85
C PHE A 126 11.66 0.39 11.14
N THR A 127 12.94 0.61 11.44
CA THR A 127 13.38 1.37 12.62
C THR A 127 14.21 2.56 12.15
N THR A 128 13.83 3.77 12.57
CA THR A 128 14.59 5.00 12.26
C THR A 128 15.97 4.96 12.91
N LYS A 129 16.92 5.71 12.35
CA LYS A 129 18.25 5.84 12.96
C LYS A 129 18.10 6.47 14.35
N GLY A 130 18.77 5.90 15.35
CA GLY A 130 18.86 6.49 16.68
C GLY A 130 19.73 7.76 16.67
N GLU A 131 19.74 8.51 17.76
CA GLU A 131 20.75 9.56 17.94
C GLU A 131 22.14 8.93 17.76
N THR A 132 22.97 9.48 16.87
CA THR A 132 24.41 9.20 16.91
C THR A 132 24.92 9.72 18.23
N GLY A 133 25.03 8.83 19.23
CA GLY A 133 25.74 9.15 20.45
C GLY A 133 27.15 9.54 20.07
N TYR A 134 27.52 10.81 20.26
CA TYR A 134 28.94 11.15 20.34
C TYR A 134 29.46 10.53 21.63
N ASN A 135 29.98 9.32 21.55
CA ASN A 135 31.00 8.85 22.48
C ASN A 135 32.34 9.51 22.10
N THR A 136 32.39 10.84 22.09
CA THR A 136 33.64 11.51 22.44
C THR A 136 33.78 11.29 23.92
N MET A 137 34.53 10.26 24.29
CA MET A 137 35.06 10.19 25.63
C MET A 137 35.72 11.53 25.89
N ALA A 138 35.07 12.33 26.74
CA ALA A 138 35.78 13.12 27.71
C ALA A 138 36.82 12.18 28.31
N GLY A 139 38.03 12.23 27.76
CA GLY A 139 39.23 11.72 28.39
C GLY A 139 39.32 12.46 29.71
N SER A 140 38.70 11.85 30.72
CA SER A 140 38.88 12.05 32.15
C SER A 140 39.71 13.27 32.55
N LEU A 141 39.07 14.44 32.66
CA LEU A 141 39.58 15.46 33.58
C LEU A 141 39.07 15.08 34.98
N PHE A 142 39.69 14.07 35.58
CA PHE A 142 39.54 13.86 37.02
C PHE A 142 40.09 15.11 37.73
N CYS A 143 39.20 15.81 38.42
CA CYS A 143 39.57 16.71 39.51
C CYS A 143 40.31 15.91 40.58
N SER A 144 41.48 16.39 41.05
CA SER A 144 41.74 16.75 42.46
C SER A 144 43.22 17.17 42.68
N PRO A 145 43.62 17.66 43.87
CA PRO A 145 43.46 19.01 44.39
C PRO A 145 44.83 19.71 44.57
N ASN A 146 44.81 20.98 44.98
CA ASN A 146 45.96 21.81 45.37
C ASN A 146 47.24 21.08 45.82
N LEU A 147 48.40 21.51 45.29
CA LEU A 147 49.67 21.51 46.03
C LEU A 147 50.37 22.86 45.84
N ILE A 148 50.82 23.40 46.97
CA ILE A 148 51.33 24.74 47.25
C ILE A 148 52.81 24.82 46.84
N ASP A 149 53.21 25.86 46.10
CA ASP A 149 54.21 26.89 46.50
C ASP A 149 54.18 28.06 45.48
#